data_AF-A0A8X7Q1G5-F1
#
_entry.id   AF-A0A8X7Q1G5-F1
#
_cell.length_a   1.000
_cell.length_b   1.000
_cell.length_c   1.000
_cell.angle_alpha   90.00
_cell.angle_beta   90.00
_cell.angle_gamma   90.00
#
_symmetry.space_group_name_H-M   'P 1'
#
loop_
_entity.id
_entity.type
_entity.pdbx_description
1 polymer ?
#
loop_
_entity_poly.entity_id
_entity_poly.type
_entity_poly.pdbx_seq_one_letter_code
_entity_poly.pdbx_strand_id
1 'polypeptide(L)'
;MTTMDSGKLIRLSLFFPLLLSSHFKISESSAHIYPSQPFHDVGNSLLLYGGSEGIFASSRSFIRFENITLWRTNDLQRKGRNGLVQAVIFEASDRNNIGGSAYGGQRSICCTPDLAKLQGCKQGEIIRIPSAHDPNWPILLRARFKGKTLSAKMEDTEILIKKTGMYNLLFISCDSKLKGLKMTGKTVWKNPEVVLRALP
;
A
#
# COMPACT_ATOMS: atom_id res chain seq x y z
N MET A 1 13.76 80.38 -34.87
CA MET A 1 14.90 79.61 -34.31
C MET A 1 14.88 79.80 -32.80
N THR A 2 14.99 78.71 -32.03
CA THR A 2 14.79 78.58 -30.55
C THR A 2 13.31 78.62 -30.10
N THR A 3 12.76 77.79 -29.21
CA THR A 3 13.21 76.63 -28.38
C THR A 3 11.95 75.91 -27.85
N MET A 4 12.13 74.67 -27.37
CA MET A 4 11.18 73.65 -26.86
C MET A 4 10.02 74.12 -25.97
N ASP A 5 8.90 73.36 -25.99
CA ASP A 5 8.27 72.90 -24.74
C ASP A 5 7.64 71.50 -24.88
N SER A 6 7.78 70.76 -23.79
CA SER A 6 7.60 69.33 -23.55
C SER A 6 6.37 69.15 -22.66
N GLY A 7 5.30 68.51 -23.15
CA GLY A 7 4.09 68.36 -22.36
C GLY A 7 3.18 67.22 -22.81
N LYS A 8 3.37 66.06 -22.17
CA LYS A 8 2.42 64.93 -22.12
C LYS A 8 2.06 64.27 -23.46
N LEU A 9 3.04 63.59 -24.05
CA LEU A 9 2.74 62.35 -24.76
C LEU A 9 2.17 61.35 -23.74
N ILE A 10 0.91 61.01 -23.92
CA ILE A 10 0.22 59.89 -23.29
C ILE A 10 1.08 58.64 -23.50
N ARG A 11 1.82 58.23 -22.45
CA ARG A 11 2.50 56.93 -22.41
C ARG A 11 1.44 55.85 -22.28
N LEU A 12 0.84 55.52 -23.41
CA LEU A 12 0.12 54.29 -23.64
C LEU A 12 1.14 53.15 -23.71
N SER A 13 1.60 52.63 -22.57
CA SER A 13 2.35 51.38 -22.57
C SER A 13 2.36 50.73 -21.20
N LEU A 14 1.89 49.47 -21.19
CA LEU A 14 2.10 48.44 -20.16
C LEU A 14 1.14 48.45 -18.96
N PHE A 15 -0.16 48.27 -19.23
CA PHE A 15 -0.93 47.30 -18.44
C PHE A 15 -0.37 45.91 -18.75
N PHE A 16 0.76 45.55 -18.15
CA PHE A 16 1.18 44.16 -18.05
C PHE A 16 0.44 43.60 -16.84
N PRO A 17 -0.61 42.76 -16.99
CA PRO A 17 -1.08 42.01 -15.84
C PRO A 17 0.12 41.16 -15.44
N LEU A 18 0.67 41.42 -14.26
CA LEU A 18 1.60 40.54 -13.59
C LEU A 18 0.85 39.22 -13.41
N LEU A 19 0.97 38.32 -14.39
CA LEU A 19 0.50 36.94 -14.32
C LEU A 19 1.25 36.34 -13.13
N LEU A 20 0.64 36.41 -11.94
CA LEU A 20 1.04 35.61 -10.80
C LEU A 20 1.06 34.18 -11.31
N SER A 21 2.25 33.65 -11.56
CA SER A 21 2.44 32.24 -11.88
C SER A 21 2.05 31.45 -10.63
N SER A 22 0.77 31.13 -10.50
CA SER A 22 0.28 30.23 -9.48
C SER A 22 0.92 28.88 -9.76
N HIS A 23 1.94 28.52 -8.97
CA HIS A 23 2.51 27.19 -9.01
C HIS A 23 1.44 26.20 -8.56
N PHE A 24 0.77 25.55 -9.52
CA PHE A 24 -0.10 24.43 -9.23
C PHE A 24 0.77 23.26 -8.81
N LYS A 25 0.78 22.97 -7.51
CA LYS A 25 1.41 21.77 -6.96
C LYS A 25 0.50 20.58 -7.23
N ILE A 26 0.86 19.74 -8.19
CA ILE A 26 0.16 18.49 -8.41
C ILE A 26 0.76 17.46 -7.47
N SER A 27 -0.10 16.88 -6.65
CA SER A 27 0.28 15.92 -5.64
C SER A 27 -0.12 14.54 -6.15
N GLU A 28 0.84 13.74 -6.61
CA GLU A 28 0.53 12.40 -7.15
C GLU A 28 0.13 11.45 -6.03
N SER A 29 -1.02 10.79 -6.18
CA SER A 29 -1.44 9.70 -5.30
C SER A 29 -2.23 8.68 -6.11
N SER A 30 -1.87 7.41 -5.96
CA SER A 30 -2.67 6.29 -6.44
C SER A 30 -3.55 5.78 -5.30
N ALA A 31 -4.73 5.26 -5.62
CA ALA A 31 -5.63 4.66 -4.65
C ALA A 31 -6.15 3.32 -5.18
N HIS A 32 -5.94 2.27 -4.40
CA HIS A 32 -6.47 0.94 -4.68
C HIS A 32 -7.73 0.74 -3.84
N ILE A 33 -8.89 0.71 -4.50
CA ILE A 33 -10.20 0.57 -3.86
C ILE A 33 -10.65 -0.88 -4.00
N TYR A 34 -11.12 -1.46 -2.90
CA TYR A 34 -11.55 -2.86 -2.85
C TYR A 34 -13.05 -2.92 -2.60
N PRO A 35 -13.91 -2.90 -3.63
CA PRO A 35 -15.35 -3.01 -3.45
C PRO A 35 -15.73 -4.49 -3.27
N SER A 36 -15.72 -4.97 -2.02
CA SER A 36 -16.03 -6.38 -1.72
C SER A 36 -15.14 -7.37 -2.49
N GLN A 37 -13.85 -7.04 -2.61
CA GLN A 37 -12.88 -7.78 -3.40
C GLN A 37 -12.65 -9.19 -2.83
N PRO A 38 -12.75 -10.26 -3.62
CA PRO A 38 -12.57 -11.63 -3.15
C PRO A 38 -11.08 -11.99 -2.98
N PHE A 39 -10.81 -12.90 -2.05
CA PHE A 39 -9.54 -13.63 -1.99
C PHE A 39 -9.61 -14.88 -2.88
N HIS A 40 -8.46 -15.27 -3.44
CA HIS A 40 -8.31 -16.43 -4.30
C HIS A 40 -7.45 -17.51 -3.64
N ASP A 41 -7.76 -18.77 -3.88
CA ASP A 41 -6.93 -19.89 -3.43
C ASP A 41 -5.58 -19.87 -4.18
N VAL A 42 -4.48 -19.81 -3.43
CA VAL A 42 -3.11 -19.91 -3.93
C VAL A 42 -2.37 -20.93 -3.08
N GLY A 43 -2.21 -22.14 -3.62
CA GLY A 43 -1.65 -23.27 -2.89
C GLY A 43 -2.51 -23.62 -1.66
N ASN A 44 -1.91 -23.53 -0.48
CA ASN A 44 -2.55 -23.77 0.83
C ASN A 44 -2.97 -22.48 1.54
N SER A 45 -3.09 -21.37 0.81
CA SER A 45 -3.42 -20.05 1.34
C SER A 45 -4.51 -19.36 0.51
N LEU A 46 -5.16 -18.36 1.10
CA LEU A 46 -6.01 -17.40 0.43
C LEU A 46 -5.22 -16.11 0.23
N LEU A 47 -5.21 -15.57 -0.99
CA LEU A 47 -4.44 -14.39 -1.35
C LEU A 47 -5.30 -13.37 -2.09
N LEU A 48 -5.08 -12.09 -1.78
CA LEU A 48 -5.60 -10.95 -2.52
C LEU A 48 -4.43 -9.98 -2.77
N TYR A 49 -4.24 -9.60 -4.03
CA TYR A 49 -3.24 -8.62 -4.42
C TYR A 49 -3.77 -7.21 -4.17
N GLY A 50 -3.10 -6.46 -3.30
CA GLY A 50 -3.54 -5.14 -2.85
C GLY A 50 -3.02 -3.97 -3.69
N GLY A 51 -2.03 -4.19 -4.56
CA GLY A 51 -1.48 -3.14 -5.42
C GLY A 51 0.04 -3.22 -5.52
N SER A 52 0.59 -2.53 -6.52
CA SER A 52 2.02 -2.27 -6.66
C SER A 52 2.23 -0.90 -7.30
N GLU A 53 3.10 -0.10 -6.69
CA GLU A 53 3.38 1.26 -7.14
C GLU A 53 4.85 1.57 -6.94
N GLY A 54 5.39 2.36 -7.88
CA GLY A 54 6.66 3.03 -7.69
C GLY A 54 6.47 4.21 -6.76
N ILE A 55 7.14 4.21 -5.62
CA ILE A 55 7.13 5.33 -4.69
C ILE A 55 8.50 5.98 -4.65
N PHE A 56 8.56 7.28 -4.94
CA PHE A 56 9.75 8.10 -4.69
C PHE A 56 9.78 8.52 -3.22
N ALA A 57 10.88 8.28 -2.51
CA ALA A 57 11.00 8.62 -1.11
C ALA A 57 11.00 10.13 -0.85
N SER A 58 10.17 10.55 0.09
CA SER A 58 10.17 11.91 0.63
C SER A 58 9.56 11.91 2.03
N SER A 59 9.61 13.04 2.73
CA SER A 59 8.95 13.20 4.03
C SER A 59 7.41 13.06 3.97
N ARG A 60 6.83 13.04 2.77
CA ARG A 60 5.37 12.97 2.54
C ARG A 60 4.94 11.73 1.75
N SER A 61 5.87 10.83 1.45
CA SER A 61 5.58 9.61 0.71
C SER A 61 5.12 8.53 1.69
N PHE A 62 3.96 7.91 1.43
CA PHE A 62 3.38 6.94 2.34
C PHE A 62 2.49 5.91 1.64
N ILE A 63 2.22 4.81 2.34
CA ILE A 63 1.12 3.90 2.04
C ILE A 63 0.17 3.93 3.23
N ARG A 64 -1.10 4.29 3.00
CA ARG A 64 -2.10 4.43 4.05
C ARG A 64 -3.25 3.47 3.84
N PHE A 65 -3.67 2.82 4.91
CA PHE A 65 -4.81 1.91 4.97
C PHE A 65 -6.02 2.67 5.48
N GLU A 66 -7.13 2.60 4.75
CA GLU A 66 -8.36 3.31 5.11
C GLU A 66 -9.55 2.36 5.08
N ASN A 67 -10.13 2.15 6.26
CA ASN A 67 -11.35 1.39 6.51
C ASN A 67 -11.32 -0.04 5.94
N ILE A 68 -10.16 -0.69 6.04
CA ILE A 68 -9.99 -2.07 5.58
C ILE A 68 -10.78 -3.00 6.51
N THR A 69 -11.83 -3.61 5.95
CA THR A 69 -12.71 -4.54 6.66
C THR A 69 -12.78 -5.84 5.89
N LEU A 70 -12.55 -6.94 6.60
CA LEU A 70 -12.56 -8.29 6.06
C LEU A 70 -13.87 -8.96 6.43
N TRP A 71 -14.47 -9.66 5.49
CA TRP A 71 -15.79 -10.26 5.58
C TRP A 71 -15.70 -11.75 5.28
N ARG A 72 -15.95 -12.59 6.28
CA ARG A 72 -16.03 -14.04 6.06
C ARG A 72 -17.46 -14.43 5.69
N THR A 73 -17.59 -15.53 4.95
CA THR A 73 -18.90 -16.07 4.57
C THR A 73 -19.69 -16.53 5.80
N ASN A 74 -20.98 -16.21 5.83
CA ASN A 74 -21.90 -16.73 6.85
C ASN A 74 -22.31 -18.15 6.47
N ASP A 75 -21.46 -19.12 6.78
CA ASP A 75 -21.78 -20.52 6.63
C ASP A 75 -22.11 -21.10 8.00
N LEU A 76 -23.36 -21.56 8.16
CA LEU A 76 -23.91 -22.16 9.38
C LEU A 76 -23.10 -23.37 9.86
N GLN A 77 -22.33 -24.01 8.96
CA GLN A 77 -21.43 -25.12 9.26
C GLN A 77 -20.02 -24.67 9.69
N ARG A 78 -19.61 -23.43 9.41
CA ARG A 78 -18.27 -22.89 9.73
C ARG A 78 -18.24 -22.17 11.08
N LYS A 79 -18.96 -22.70 12.08
CA LYS A 79 -18.93 -22.18 13.45
C LYS A 79 -17.55 -22.37 14.08
N GLY A 80 -16.98 -21.28 14.59
CA GLY A 80 -15.97 -21.31 15.64
C GLY A 80 -14.53 -21.53 15.18
N ARG A 81 -13.81 -20.41 15.06
CA ARG A 81 -12.45 -20.15 15.58
C ARG A 81 -12.03 -18.74 15.20
N ASN A 82 -11.01 -18.24 15.88
CA ASN A 82 -10.34 -17.02 15.47
C ASN A 82 -9.73 -17.24 14.08
N GLY A 83 -9.85 -16.25 13.20
CA GLY A 83 -9.21 -16.24 11.89
C GLY A 83 -8.13 -15.15 11.86
N LEU A 84 -7.08 -15.35 11.08
CA LEU A 84 -6.00 -14.38 10.91
C LEU A 84 -5.85 -14.04 9.43
N VAL A 85 -5.87 -12.76 9.14
CA VAL A 85 -5.49 -12.21 7.84
C VAL A 85 -4.32 -11.26 8.07
N GLN A 86 -3.30 -11.35 7.22
CA GLN A 86 -2.11 -10.52 7.31
C GLN A 86 -1.94 -9.74 6.02
N ALA A 87 -1.71 -8.43 6.15
CA ALA A 87 -1.22 -7.62 5.05
C ALA A 87 0.31 -7.55 5.15
N VAL A 88 0.99 -7.79 4.05
CA VAL A 88 2.45 -7.63 3.96
C VAL A 88 2.78 -6.61 2.88
N ILE A 89 3.64 -5.65 3.24
CA ILE A 89 4.17 -4.64 2.33
C ILE A 89 5.66 -4.86 2.18
N PHE A 90 6.13 -4.89 0.95
CA PHE A 90 7.53 -5.11 0.66
C PHE A 90 7.96 -4.36 -0.59
N GLU A 91 9.22 -3.93 -0.58
CA GLU A 91 9.90 -3.47 -1.78
C GLU A 91 10.23 -4.69 -2.66
N ALA A 92 10.26 -4.54 -3.98
CA ALA A 92 10.49 -5.62 -4.92
C ALA A 92 11.78 -6.43 -4.64
N SER A 93 12.85 -5.78 -4.15
CA SER A 93 14.09 -6.45 -3.74
C SER A 93 13.90 -7.39 -2.55
N ASP A 94 12.95 -7.09 -1.68
CA ASP A 94 12.61 -7.87 -0.49
C ASP A 94 11.56 -8.96 -0.77
N ARG A 95 11.22 -9.23 -2.04
CA ARG A 95 10.23 -10.28 -2.39
C ARG A 95 10.60 -11.64 -1.81
N ASN A 96 11.89 -11.98 -1.78
CA ASN A 96 12.38 -13.24 -1.24
C ASN A 96 12.46 -13.25 0.30
N ASN A 97 12.17 -12.13 0.96
CA ASN A 97 12.14 -12.01 2.41
C ASN A 97 10.76 -12.38 2.99
N ILE A 98 9.83 -12.80 2.14
CA ILE A 98 8.48 -13.25 2.50
C ILE A 98 8.33 -14.74 2.18
N GLY A 99 7.72 -15.49 3.10
CA GLY A 99 7.50 -16.93 2.94
C GLY A 99 8.78 -17.75 3.09
N GLY A 100 8.74 -19.03 2.74
CA GLY A 100 9.88 -19.96 2.80
C GLY A 100 9.60 -21.22 1.99
N SER A 101 10.61 -22.06 1.77
CA SER A 101 10.43 -23.35 1.10
C SER A 101 10.90 -24.49 2.00
N ALA A 102 10.10 -25.54 2.10
CA ALA A 102 10.46 -26.74 2.86
C ALA A 102 11.61 -27.52 2.20
N TYR A 103 11.69 -27.48 0.86
CA TYR A 103 12.56 -28.37 0.08
C TYR A 103 13.35 -27.65 -1.02
N GLY A 104 13.51 -26.32 -0.92
CA GLY A 104 14.03 -25.49 -2.02
C GLY A 104 12.98 -25.21 -3.10
N GLY A 105 13.20 -24.22 -3.96
CA GLY A 105 12.25 -23.84 -5.01
C GLY A 105 11.23 -22.76 -4.60
N GLN A 106 9.95 -22.94 -4.99
CA GLN A 106 8.93 -21.90 -4.82
C GLN A 106 8.66 -21.60 -3.34
N ARG A 107 8.75 -20.32 -2.98
CA ARG A 107 8.44 -19.85 -1.62
C ARG A 107 6.94 -19.92 -1.38
N SER A 108 6.58 -20.49 -0.24
CA SER A 108 5.22 -20.64 0.26
C SER A 108 5.08 -19.97 1.63
N ILE A 109 3.84 -19.67 1.98
CA ILE A 109 3.48 -19.06 3.27
C ILE A 109 3.46 -20.19 4.32
N CYS A 110 3.72 -19.89 5.60
CA CYS A 110 3.81 -20.90 6.67
C CYS A 110 2.44 -21.52 7.04
N CYS A 111 1.67 -22.01 6.07
CA CYS A 111 0.34 -22.54 6.33
C CYS A 111 0.36 -24.04 6.73
N THR A 112 1.41 -24.78 6.39
CA THR A 112 1.54 -26.21 6.71
C THR A 112 2.42 -26.48 7.93
N PRO A 113 2.14 -27.53 8.71
CA PRO A 113 2.98 -27.94 9.83
C PRO A 113 4.42 -28.28 9.41
N ASP A 114 4.61 -28.90 8.25
CA ASP A 114 5.94 -29.32 7.80
C ASP A 114 6.84 -28.12 7.52
N LEU A 115 6.29 -27.09 6.86
CA LEU A 115 7.01 -25.84 6.64
C LEU A 115 7.31 -25.13 7.96
N ALA A 116 6.36 -25.13 8.90
CA ALA A 116 6.57 -24.59 10.25
C ALA A 116 7.72 -25.26 10.99
N LYS A 117 7.81 -26.59 10.91
CA LYS A 117 8.90 -27.36 11.53
C LYS A 117 10.25 -27.12 10.86
N LEU A 118 10.30 -27.12 9.53
CA LEU A 118 11.56 -26.99 8.77
C LEU A 118 12.12 -25.56 8.74
N GLN A 119 11.26 -24.55 8.68
CA GLN A 119 11.66 -23.15 8.61
C GLN A 119 11.60 -22.43 9.97
N GLY A 120 11.14 -23.11 11.03
CA GLY A 120 11.00 -22.52 12.36
C GLY A 120 9.95 -21.40 12.44
N CYS A 121 8.96 -21.40 11.55
CA CYS A 121 7.93 -20.37 11.51
C CYS A 121 6.68 -20.76 12.28
N LYS A 122 5.92 -19.76 12.73
CA LYS A 122 4.63 -20.00 13.37
C LYS A 122 3.59 -20.39 12.31
N GLN A 123 3.04 -21.59 12.45
CA GLN A 123 2.02 -22.08 11.53
C GLN A 123 0.83 -21.12 11.47
N GLY A 124 0.37 -20.86 10.25
CA GLY A 124 -0.72 -19.96 9.93
C GLY A 124 -0.30 -18.50 9.74
N GLU A 125 0.99 -18.19 9.83
CA GLU A 125 1.50 -16.82 9.68
C GLU A 125 2.48 -16.65 8.50
N ILE A 126 2.61 -15.43 8.01
CA ILE A 126 3.62 -15.07 7.00
C ILE A 126 5.01 -15.15 7.64
N ILE A 127 5.93 -15.86 7.00
CA ILE A 127 7.36 -15.82 7.35
C ILE A 127 7.89 -14.44 6.91
N ARG A 128 8.35 -13.66 7.88
CA ARG A 128 8.98 -12.35 7.68
C ARG A 128 10.46 -12.46 8.00
N ILE A 129 11.28 -12.33 6.98
CA ILE A 129 12.73 -12.21 7.10
C ILE A 129 13.07 -10.72 7.01
N PRO A 130 13.77 -10.12 7.98
CA PRO A 130 14.14 -8.71 7.87
C PRO A 130 14.94 -8.41 6.60
N SER A 131 14.74 -7.24 5.98
CA SER A 131 15.57 -6.79 4.86
C SER A 131 17.01 -6.58 5.32
N ALA A 132 17.97 -6.77 4.40
CA ALA A 132 19.38 -6.55 4.68
C ALA A 132 19.70 -5.08 5.02
N HIS A 133 18.86 -4.15 4.54
CA HIS A 133 19.08 -2.70 4.68
C HIS A 133 18.15 -2.02 5.69
N ASP A 134 17.03 -2.65 6.05
CA ASP A 134 16.12 -2.14 7.07
C ASP A 134 15.45 -3.30 7.85
N PRO A 135 15.76 -3.46 9.15
CA PRO A 135 15.20 -4.56 9.94
C PRO A 135 13.69 -4.46 10.15
N ASN A 136 13.07 -3.31 9.86
CA ASN A 136 11.62 -3.09 9.93
C ASN A 136 10.89 -3.55 8.67
N TRP A 137 11.58 -3.73 7.54
CA TRP A 137 10.98 -4.27 6.31
C TRP A 137 11.16 -5.78 6.20
N PRO A 138 10.19 -6.52 5.62
CA PRO A 138 8.90 -6.05 5.12
C PRO A 138 7.91 -5.74 6.27
N ILE A 139 6.94 -4.85 6.01
CA ILE A 139 5.94 -4.45 7.02
C ILE A 139 4.82 -5.49 7.08
N LEU A 140 4.38 -5.85 8.28
CA LEU A 140 3.37 -6.87 8.52
C LEU A 140 2.25 -6.33 9.41
N LEU A 141 1.06 -6.14 8.85
CA LEU A 141 -0.14 -5.77 9.59
C LEU A 141 -1.05 -6.99 9.77
N ARG A 142 -1.83 -7.04 10.85
CA ARG A 142 -2.66 -8.18 11.20
C ARG A 142 -4.09 -7.75 11.49
N ALA A 143 -5.06 -8.51 10.97
CA ALA A 143 -6.46 -8.42 11.36
C ALA A 143 -6.92 -9.80 11.85
N ARG A 144 -7.66 -9.82 12.96
CA ARG A 144 -8.12 -11.07 13.59
C ARG A 144 -9.63 -11.09 13.70
N PHE A 145 -10.25 -12.14 13.17
CA PHE A 145 -11.65 -12.47 13.48
C PHE A 145 -11.71 -13.02 14.91
N LYS A 146 -12.68 -12.56 15.70
CA LYS A 146 -12.87 -12.99 17.09
C LYS A 146 -14.15 -13.81 17.20
N GLY A 147 -14.01 -15.09 17.57
CA GLY A 147 -15.16 -15.98 17.79
C GLY A 147 -16.11 -16.04 16.58
N LYS A 148 -17.34 -15.55 16.76
CA LYS A 148 -18.42 -15.61 15.76
C LYS A 148 -18.58 -14.33 14.92
N THR A 149 -17.76 -13.29 15.10
CA THR A 149 -17.89 -12.05 14.30
C THR A 149 -17.73 -12.31 12.80
N LEU A 150 -18.63 -11.76 11.98
CA LEU A 150 -18.56 -11.90 10.51
C LEU A 150 -17.53 -10.97 9.88
N SER A 151 -17.12 -9.93 10.60
CA SER A 151 -16.13 -8.97 10.17
C SER A 151 -14.90 -8.93 11.10
N ALA A 152 -13.79 -8.49 10.53
CA ALA A 152 -12.59 -8.08 11.23
C ALA A 152 -12.03 -6.82 10.57
N LYS A 153 -11.78 -5.77 11.36
CA LYS A 153 -11.18 -4.53 10.86
C LYS A 153 -9.66 -4.61 10.99
N MET A 154 -8.95 -4.11 9.98
CA MET A 154 -7.52 -3.82 10.07
C MET A 154 -7.33 -2.38 10.57
N GLU A 155 -6.24 -2.14 11.29
CA GLU A 155 -5.94 -0.80 11.80
C GLU A 155 -5.69 0.19 10.67
N ASP A 156 -6.30 1.36 10.76
CA ASP A 156 -6.09 2.46 9.80
C ASP A 156 -4.70 3.05 10.07
N THR A 157 -3.71 2.59 9.32
CA THR A 157 -2.28 2.88 9.55
C THR A 157 -1.70 3.62 8.35
N GLU A 158 -0.81 4.59 8.62
CA GLU A 158 0.02 5.23 7.61
C GLU A 158 1.47 4.80 7.76
N ILE A 159 2.06 4.31 6.68
CA ILE A 159 3.44 3.79 6.64
C ILE A 159 4.26 4.72 5.77
N LEU A 160 5.18 5.45 6.39
CA LEU A 160 6.09 6.36 5.69
C LEU A 160 7.10 5.59 4.84
N ILE A 161 7.28 6.03 3.60
CA ILE A 161 8.21 5.43 2.65
C ILE A 161 9.49 6.27 2.59
N LYS A 162 10.56 5.70 3.16
CA LYS A 162 11.87 6.37 3.31
C LYS A 162 12.87 6.01 2.21
N LYS A 163 12.57 5.02 1.37
CA LYS A 163 13.43 4.56 0.27
C LYS A 163 12.64 4.55 -1.03
N THR A 164 13.23 5.05 -2.10
CA THR A 164 12.61 4.96 -3.43
C THR A 164 12.63 3.51 -3.89
N GLY A 165 11.51 3.02 -4.42
CA GLY A 165 11.41 1.63 -4.88
C GLY A 165 10.03 1.26 -5.41
N MET A 166 9.91 0.00 -5.81
CA MET A 166 8.66 -0.61 -6.25
C MET A 166 8.05 -1.38 -5.09
N TYR A 167 6.98 -0.85 -4.51
CA TYR A 167 6.34 -1.43 -3.33
C TYR A 167 5.15 -2.27 -3.73
N ASN A 168 4.96 -3.42 -3.09
CA ASN A 168 3.88 -4.36 -3.33
C ASN A 168 3.13 -4.62 -2.03
N LEU A 169 1.81 -4.80 -2.14
CA LEU A 169 0.93 -5.15 -1.03
C LEU A 169 0.20 -6.46 -1.32
N LEU A 170 0.30 -7.41 -0.39
CA LEU A 170 -0.47 -8.65 -0.42
C LEU A 170 -1.28 -8.80 0.87
N PHE A 171 -2.53 -9.24 0.73
CA PHE A 171 -3.34 -9.73 1.85
C PHE A 171 -3.41 -11.25 1.77
N ILE A 172 -3.13 -11.91 2.89
CA ILE A 172 -2.95 -13.36 2.94
C ILE A 172 -3.66 -13.92 4.16
N SER A 173 -4.26 -15.10 4.00
CA SER A 173 -4.73 -15.95 5.10
C SER A 173 -4.34 -17.40 4.86
N CYS A 174 -3.87 -18.09 5.90
CA CYS A 174 -3.68 -19.54 5.88
C CYS A 174 -4.90 -20.32 6.39
N ASP A 175 -5.95 -19.62 6.86
CA ASP A 175 -7.11 -20.27 7.46
C ASP A 175 -8.10 -20.72 6.37
N SER A 176 -8.14 -22.02 6.12
CA SER A 176 -9.05 -22.65 5.16
C SER A 176 -10.53 -22.47 5.49
N LYS A 177 -10.87 -22.08 6.73
CA LYS A 177 -12.24 -21.76 7.14
C LYS A 177 -12.70 -20.39 6.66
N LEU A 178 -11.77 -19.53 6.23
CA LEU A 178 -12.09 -18.24 5.64
C LEU A 178 -12.35 -18.34 4.13
N LYS A 179 -12.61 -19.53 3.58
CA LYS A 179 -13.00 -19.66 2.16
C LYS A 179 -14.19 -18.74 1.81
N GLY A 180 -14.04 -18.04 0.69
CA GLY A 180 -14.96 -16.98 0.26
C GLY A 180 -14.77 -15.65 0.99
N LEU A 181 -13.61 -15.43 1.65
CA LEU A 181 -13.24 -14.15 2.25
C LEU A 181 -13.33 -13.03 1.23
N LYS A 182 -13.93 -11.90 1.64
CA LYS A 182 -13.98 -10.66 0.85
C LYS A 182 -13.44 -9.49 1.67
N MET A 183 -13.02 -8.44 0.99
CA MET A 183 -12.47 -7.23 1.61
C MET A 183 -13.16 -5.97 1.09
N THR A 184 -13.43 -5.05 1.99
CA THR A 184 -13.84 -3.67 1.69
C THR A 184 -12.82 -2.67 2.22
N GLY A 185 -12.75 -1.49 1.60
CA GLY A 185 -11.87 -0.38 2.02
C GLY A 185 -10.97 0.06 0.89
N LYS A 186 -9.89 0.76 1.21
CA LYS A 186 -8.90 1.18 0.21
C LYS A 186 -7.51 1.37 0.81
N THR A 187 -6.50 1.37 -0.05
CA THR A 187 -5.18 1.89 0.29
C THR A 187 -4.82 3.08 -0.59
N VAL A 188 -4.15 4.08 0.00
CA VAL A 188 -3.68 5.29 -0.69
C VAL A 188 -2.16 5.28 -0.70
N TRP A 189 -1.58 5.46 -1.87
CA TRP A 189 -0.15 5.38 -2.15
C TRP A 189 0.30 6.75 -2.61
N LYS A 190 1.02 7.45 -1.73
CA LYS A 190 1.37 8.85 -1.93
C LYS A 190 2.78 8.99 -2.46
N ASN A 191 2.91 9.70 -3.58
CA ASN A 191 4.17 10.18 -4.10
C ASN A 191 4.41 11.65 -3.72
N PRO A 192 5.68 12.09 -3.70
CA PRO A 192 6.00 13.49 -3.47
C PRO A 192 5.39 14.36 -4.57
N GLU A 193 5.13 15.62 -4.25
CA GLU A 193 4.69 16.60 -5.23
C GLU A 193 5.73 16.77 -6.35
N VAL A 194 5.29 16.65 -7.60
CA VAL A 194 6.09 17.02 -8.76
C VAL A 194 5.75 18.47 -9.09
N VAL A 195 6.74 19.36 -9.03
CA VAL A 195 6.58 20.73 -9.53
C VAL A 195 6.80 20.68 -11.04
N LEU A 196 5.73 20.85 -11.81
CA LEU A 196 5.86 21.16 -13.24
C LEU A 196 6.50 22.55 -13.36
N ARG A 197 7.81 22.60 -13.63
CA ARG A 197 8.42 23.81 -14.17
C ARG A 197 7.98 23.89 -15.62
N ALA A 198 7.10 24.83 -15.96
CA ALA A 198 7.05 25.31 -17.34
C ALA A 198 8.46 25.81 -17.65
N LEU A 199 9.18 25.10 -18.52
CA LEU A 199 10.48 25.56 -18.99
C LEU A 199 10.26 26.89 -19.75
N PRO A 200 11.13 27.89 -19.54
CA PRO A 200 11.07 29.15 -20.28
C PRO A 200 11.27 28.95 -21.78
#